data_AF-A0A087CPP5-F1
#
_entry.id   AF-A0A087CPP5-F1
#
_cell.length_a   1.000
_cell.length_b   1.000
_cell.length_c   1.000
_cell.angle_alpha   90.00
_cell.angle_beta   90.00
_cell.angle_gamma   90.00
#
_symmetry.space_group_name_H-M   'P 1'
#
loop_
_entity.id
_entity.type
_entity.pdbx_description
1 polymer ?
#
loop_
_entity_poly.entity_id
_entity_poly.type
_entity_poly.pdbx_seq_one_letter_code
_entity_poly.pdbx_strand_id
1 'polypeptide(L)'
;MNKAKMVKNDEFYTRYEDVVAECEHYDFTGLHVMCPFDDPEWSAFYKYFDDNYERLGLAGLTCTHRTLDGSPSYALVRDGGAPTRRVDLVRDGDFFTLEVNKLMQQCDVVVSNPPFSLWRKIFQNLMEWDMKFLLVGCNMVPAYSNVMPEFMNGNIHLGFTNISEFITDSSLMPINSYWYTNLPSPPPLS
;
A
#
# COMPACT_ATOMS: atom_id res chain seq x y z
N MET A 1 12.18 26.98 23.90
CA MET A 1 11.46 27.85 22.94
C MET A 1 10.86 26.98 21.85
N ASN A 2 9.54 26.85 21.89
CA ASN A 2 8.69 26.15 20.92
C ASN A 2 8.91 26.67 19.50
N LYS A 3 9.07 25.76 18.53
CA LYS A 3 8.51 25.81 17.17
C LYS A 3 9.12 24.70 16.29
N ALA A 4 8.88 23.44 16.62
CA ALA A 4 8.58 22.48 15.57
C ALA A 4 7.06 22.47 15.46
N LYS A 5 6.50 23.17 14.47
CA LYS A 5 5.17 22.82 13.99
C LYS A 5 5.34 21.39 13.45
N MET A 6 5.06 20.40 14.29
CA MET A 6 4.82 19.05 13.81
C MET A 6 3.81 19.19 12.68
N VAL A 7 4.25 18.86 11.47
CA VAL A 7 3.39 18.77 10.31
C VAL A 7 2.25 17.85 10.75
N LYS A 8 1.03 18.38 10.81
CA LYS A 8 -0.14 17.63 11.24
C LYS A 8 -0.26 16.41 10.33
N ASN A 9 -0.09 15.25 10.95
CA ASN A 9 -0.17 13.93 10.34
C ASN A 9 -1.51 13.72 9.62
N ASP A 10 -1.43 13.37 8.34
CA ASP A 10 -2.45 12.56 7.64
C ASP A 10 -2.15 11.06 7.89
N GLU A 11 -1.64 10.70 9.07
CA GLU A 11 -1.32 9.31 9.42
C GLU A 11 -2.60 8.57 9.80
N PHE A 12 -3.29 8.09 8.78
CA PHE A 12 -4.41 7.16 8.90
C PHE A 12 -3.86 5.75 8.78
N TYR A 13 -3.63 5.10 9.92
CA TYR A 13 -3.19 3.72 9.95
C TYR A 13 -4.37 2.78 9.75
N THR A 14 -4.23 1.85 8.81
CA THR A 14 -5.20 0.78 8.59
C THR A 14 -5.10 -0.25 9.70
N ARG A 15 -6.24 -0.75 10.17
CA ARG A 15 -6.26 -1.80 11.19
C ARG A 15 -5.88 -3.14 10.59
N TYR A 16 -5.21 -3.98 11.38
CA TYR A 16 -4.76 -5.29 10.91
C TYR A 16 -5.93 -6.18 10.47
N GLU A 17 -7.05 -6.16 11.20
CA GLU A 17 -8.24 -6.93 10.84
C GLU A 17 -8.83 -6.54 9.48
N ASP A 18 -8.75 -5.26 9.10
CA ASP A 18 -9.25 -4.79 7.81
C ASP A 18 -8.35 -5.27 6.66
N VAL A 19 -7.03 -5.28 6.86
CA VAL A 19 -6.06 -5.83 5.89
C VAL A 19 -6.30 -7.32 5.69
N VAL A 20 -6.43 -8.08 6.78
CA VAL A 20 -6.71 -9.53 6.72
C VAL A 20 -8.03 -9.79 5.99
N ALA A 21 -9.10 -9.10 6.39
CA ALA A 21 -10.43 -9.31 5.82
C ALA A 21 -10.46 -9.09 4.30
N GLU A 22 -9.68 -8.13 3.79
CA GLU A 22 -9.58 -7.93 2.35
C GLU A 22 -8.63 -8.94 1.68
N CYS A 23 -7.40 -9.08 2.17
CA CYS A 23 -6.34 -9.79 1.47
C CYS A 23 -6.64 -11.30 1.30
N GLU A 24 -7.43 -11.92 2.17
CA GLU A 24 -7.82 -13.34 2.04
C GLU A 24 -8.68 -13.64 0.78
N HIS A 25 -9.17 -12.62 0.06
CA HIS A 25 -9.91 -12.79 -1.18
C HIS A 25 -9.01 -12.93 -2.43
N TYR A 26 -7.70 -12.73 -2.29
CA TYR A 26 -6.76 -12.70 -3.41
C TYR A 26 -5.70 -13.80 -3.28
N ASP A 27 -5.27 -14.33 -4.43
CA ASP A 27 -4.15 -15.26 -4.50
C ASP A 27 -2.85 -14.49 -4.71
N PHE A 28 -2.00 -14.49 -3.69
CA PHE A 28 -0.66 -13.88 -3.73
C PHE A 28 0.46 -14.90 -4.00
N THR A 29 0.11 -16.15 -4.32
CA THR A 29 1.08 -17.23 -4.52
C THR A 29 2.08 -16.87 -5.61
N GLY A 30 3.36 -16.94 -5.27
CA GLY A 30 4.46 -16.65 -6.19
C GLY A 30 4.65 -15.17 -6.53
N LEU A 31 3.91 -14.26 -5.89
CA LEU A 31 4.06 -12.82 -6.11
C LEU A 31 5.08 -12.21 -5.17
N HIS A 32 5.80 -11.21 -5.67
CA HIS A 32 6.57 -10.26 -4.87
C HIS A 32 5.71 -9.04 -4.54
N VAL A 33 5.34 -8.88 -3.27
CA VAL A 33 4.47 -7.81 -2.80
C VAL A 33 5.28 -6.58 -2.38
N MET A 34 4.81 -5.38 -2.78
CA MET A 34 5.36 -4.09 -2.36
C MET A 34 4.36 -3.37 -1.44
N CYS A 35 4.80 -3.01 -0.24
CA CYS A 35 4.07 -2.16 0.73
C CYS A 35 4.77 -0.80 0.86
N PRO A 36 4.49 0.17 -0.02
CA PRO A 36 5.03 1.53 0.09
C PRO A 36 4.27 2.36 1.14
N PHE A 37 4.84 3.48 1.60
CA PHE A 37 4.21 4.41 2.58
C PHE A 37 4.00 3.83 3.99
N ASP A 38 4.44 2.60 4.19
CA ASP A 38 4.17 1.79 5.36
C ASP A 38 5.42 1.80 6.25
N ASP A 39 5.33 2.41 7.44
CA ASP A 39 6.42 2.28 8.41
C ASP A 39 6.46 0.82 8.90
N PRO A 40 7.57 0.09 8.71
CA PRO A 40 7.65 -1.32 9.06
C PRO A 40 7.41 -1.61 10.54
N GLU A 41 7.58 -0.64 11.44
CA GLU A 41 7.32 -0.82 12.87
C GLU A 41 5.81 -0.94 13.18
N TRP A 42 4.94 -0.35 12.36
CA TRP A 42 3.51 -0.18 12.67
C TRP A 42 2.56 -0.59 11.52
N SER A 43 3.08 -0.85 10.33
CA SER A 43 2.25 -1.15 9.15
C SER A 43 1.54 -2.50 9.28
N ALA A 44 0.20 -2.43 9.26
CA ALA A 44 -0.65 -3.60 9.16
C ALA A 44 -0.41 -4.41 7.87
N PHE A 45 -0.09 -3.74 6.76
CA PHE A 45 0.18 -4.38 5.47
C PHE A 45 1.46 -5.20 5.51
N TYR A 46 2.58 -4.57 5.88
CA TYR A 46 3.86 -5.28 6.00
C TYR A 46 3.75 -6.42 7.00
N LYS A 47 3.15 -6.17 8.18
CA LYS A 47 2.94 -7.20 9.20
C LYS A 47 2.15 -8.39 8.67
N TYR A 48 1.05 -8.16 7.95
CA TYR A 48 0.23 -9.24 7.40
C TYR A 48 1.03 -10.11 6.44
N PHE A 49 1.73 -9.50 5.47
CA PHE A 49 2.48 -10.26 4.48
C PHE A 49 3.72 -10.94 5.09
N ASP A 50 4.39 -10.35 6.07
CA ASP A 50 5.55 -10.97 6.73
C ASP A 50 5.13 -12.13 7.64
N ASP A 51 4.09 -11.95 8.48
CA ASP A 51 3.57 -13.00 9.37
C ASP A 51 3.02 -14.21 8.58
N ASN A 52 2.58 -13.99 7.34
CA ASN A 52 1.95 -15.00 6.49
C ASN A 52 2.78 -15.36 5.26
N TYR A 53 4.04 -14.94 5.17
CA TYR A 53 4.87 -15.04 3.95
C TYR A 53 4.87 -16.45 3.35
N GLU A 54 5.12 -17.46 4.18
CA GLU A 54 5.16 -18.87 3.78
C GLU A 54 3.78 -19.44 3.49
N ARG A 55 2.77 -19.03 4.28
CA ARG A 55 1.38 -19.49 4.09
C ARG A 55 0.82 -19.00 2.75
N LEU A 56 1.12 -17.75 2.40
CA LEU A 56 0.71 -17.11 1.15
C LEU A 56 1.59 -17.55 -0.04
N GLY A 57 2.72 -18.23 0.21
CA GLY A 57 3.64 -18.68 -0.84
C GLY A 57 4.29 -17.52 -1.60
N LEU A 58 4.59 -16.40 -0.93
CA LEU A 58 5.15 -15.21 -1.57
C LEU A 58 6.54 -15.50 -2.17
N ALA A 59 6.82 -14.91 -3.33
CA ALA A 59 8.16 -14.89 -3.91
C ALA A 59 9.04 -13.79 -3.29
N GLY A 60 8.43 -12.72 -2.79
CA GLY A 60 9.14 -11.61 -2.18
C GLY A 60 8.23 -10.63 -1.42
N LEU A 61 8.84 -9.84 -0.54
CA LEU A 61 8.17 -8.77 0.19
C LEU A 61 9.12 -7.58 0.30
N THR A 62 8.68 -6.42 -0.17
CA THR A 62 9.41 -5.16 -0.05
C THR A 62 8.55 -4.13 0.66
N CYS A 63 9.11 -3.42 1.63
CA CYS A 63 8.45 -2.33 2.32
C CYS A 63 9.35 -1.09 2.38
N THR A 64 8.76 0.08 2.12
CA THR A 64 9.46 1.37 2.17
C THR A 64 8.57 2.41 2.83
N HIS A 65 9.16 3.28 3.64
CA HIS A 65 8.49 4.41 4.27
C HIS A 65 9.21 5.71 3.95
N ARG A 66 8.47 6.82 4.03
CA ARG A 66 9.01 8.15 3.81
C ARG A 66 9.33 8.83 5.14
N THR A 67 10.54 9.34 5.31
CA THR A 67 10.89 10.20 6.45
C THR A 67 10.37 11.62 6.23
N LEU A 68 9.75 12.21 7.26
CA LEU A 68 9.14 13.53 7.14
C LEU A 68 10.13 14.69 7.24
N ASP A 69 11.27 14.47 7.90
CA ASP A 69 12.34 15.46 8.05
C ASP A 69 13.30 15.50 6.85
N GLY A 70 13.09 14.61 5.87
CA GLY A 70 13.92 14.49 4.67
C GLY A 70 15.24 13.75 4.89
N SER A 71 15.45 13.15 6.06
CA SER A 71 16.62 12.30 6.33
C SER A 71 16.59 11.02 5.49
N PRO A 72 17.73 10.37 5.24
CA PRO A 72 17.73 9.09 4.53
C PRO A 72 16.86 8.03 5.22
N SER A 73 16.04 7.33 4.44
CA SER A 73 15.16 6.25 4.89
C SER A 73 15.81 4.88 4.65
N TYR A 74 15.06 3.80 4.85
CA TYR A 74 15.46 2.44 4.50
C TYR A 74 14.27 1.63 3.96
N ALA A 75 14.58 0.57 3.21
CA ALA A 75 13.64 -0.46 2.81
C ALA A 75 13.88 -1.75 3.61
N LEU A 76 12.82 -2.50 3.88
CA LEU A 76 12.91 -3.91 4.23
C LEU A 76 12.65 -4.74 2.98
N VAL A 77 13.53 -5.69 2.70
CA VAL A 77 13.43 -6.56 1.52
C VAL A 77 13.59 -8.01 1.95
N ARG A 78 12.69 -8.86 1.49
CA ARG A 78 12.72 -10.31 1.70
C ARG A 78 12.53 -11.00 0.36
N ASP A 79 13.53 -11.79 -0.05
CA ASP A 79 13.58 -12.43 -1.37
C ASP A 79 13.56 -13.96 -1.21
N GLY A 80 12.63 -14.66 -1.86
CA GLY A 80 12.66 -16.12 -2.04
C GLY A 80 12.85 -16.94 -0.76
N GLY A 81 12.21 -16.53 0.35
CA GLY A 81 12.33 -17.20 1.66
C GLY A 81 13.63 -16.93 2.43
N ALA A 82 14.51 -16.06 1.93
CA ALA A 82 15.65 -15.56 2.70
C ALA A 82 15.17 -14.72 3.91
N PRO A 83 16.02 -14.52 4.92
CA PRO A 83 15.73 -13.57 6.00
C PRO A 83 15.55 -12.15 5.45
N THR A 84 14.65 -11.38 6.06
CA THR A 84 14.47 -9.96 5.77
C THR A 84 15.76 -9.19 5.99
N ARG A 85 16.14 -8.36 5.01
CA ARG A 85 17.31 -7.49 5.07
C ARG A 85 16.89 -6.03 4.98
N ARG A 86 17.61 -5.17 5.70
CA ARG A 86 17.50 -3.71 5.58
C ARG A 86 18.37 -3.21 4.44
N VAL A 87 17.82 -2.34 3.61
CA VAL A 87 18.52 -1.63 2.54
C VAL A 87 18.42 -0.15 2.82
N ASP A 88 19.53 0.50 3.16
CA ASP A 88 19.52 1.95 3.37
C ASP A 88 19.30 2.67 2.03
N LEU A 89 18.40 3.64 2.04
CA LEU A 89 18.08 4.49 0.90
C LEU A 89 18.95 5.75 0.95
N VAL A 90 19.23 6.34 -0.20
CA VAL A 90 20.02 7.57 -0.28
C VAL A 90 19.17 8.78 0.09
N ARG A 91 17.86 8.75 -0.19
CA ARG A 91 16.92 9.82 0.09
C ARG A 91 15.88 9.38 1.12
N ASP A 92 14.85 10.21 1.26
CA ASP A 92 13.79 10.12 2.24
C ASP A 92 12.83 8.95 2.05
N GLY A 93 13.00 8.09 1.03
CA GLY A 93 12.07 7.00 0.76
C GLY A 93 10.74 7.45 0.13
N ASP A 94 10.68 8.67 -0.43
CA ASP A 94 9.53 9.10 -1.23
C ASP A 94 9.30 8.15 -2.41
N PHE A 95 8.08 7.64 -2.51
CA PHE A 95 7.60 6.73 -3.57
C PHE A 95 7.92 7.23 -4.98
N PHE A 96 7.95 8.55 -5.21
CA PHE A 96 8.21 9.11 -6.53
C PHE A 96 9.70 9.20 -6.89
N THR A 97 10.60 8.74 -6.01
CA THR A 97 12.04 8.75 -6.26
C THR A 97 12.47 7.57 -7.14
N LEU A 98 13.56 7.78 -7.88
CA LEU A 98 14.11 6.72 -8.75
C LEU A 98 14.54 5.48 -7.98
N GLU A 99 15.00 5.61 -6.73
CA GLU A 99 15.42 4.47 -5.91
C GLU A 99 14.24 3.60 -5.47
N VAL A 100 13.13 4.20 -5.03
CA VAL A 100 11.92 3.46 -4.67
C VAL A 100 11.27 2.85 -5.92
N ASN A 101 11.26 3.57 -7.04
CA ASN A 101 10.79 3.02 -8.32
C ASN A 101 11.60 1.79 -8.76
N LYS A 102 12.92 1.76 -8.55
CA LYS A 102 13.75 0.59 -8.87
C LYS A 102 13.41 -0.62 -8.01
N LEU A 103 13.09 -0.42 -6.73
CA LEU A 103 12.62 -1.50 -5.85
C LEU A 103 11.25 -2.02 -6.31
N MET A 104 10.34 -1.11 -6.65
CA MET A 104 9.00 -1.46 -7.12
C MET A 104 9.01 -2.24 -8.43
N GLN A 105 9.92 -1.94 -9.35
CA GLN A 105 10.10 -2.69 -10.61
C GLN A 105 10.51 -4.17 -10.40
N GLN A 106 10.94 -4.54 -9.19
CA GLN A 106 11.22 -5.93 -8.83
C GLN A 106 10.01 -6.63 -8.23
N CYS A 107 8.92 -5.91 -8.00
CA CYS A 107 7.70 -6.40 -7.37
C CYS A 107 6.61 -6.61 -8.42
N ASP A 108 5.66 -7.50 -8.12
CA ASP A 108 4.55 -7.83 -9.01
C ASP A 108 3.28 -7.03 -8.68
N VAL A 109 3.10 -6.68 -7.40
CA VAL A 109 1.88 -6.02 -6.90
C VAL A 109 2.18 -5.01 -5.80
N VAL A 110 1.49 -3.86 -5.83
CA VAL A 110 1.52 -2.86 -4.77
C VAL A 110 0.28 -2.99 -3.87
N VAL A 111 0.48 -3.20 -2.57
CA VAL A 111 -0.62 -3.33 -1.59
C VAL A 111 -0.39 -2.39 -0.42
N SER A 112 -1.24 -1.36 -0.26
CA SER A 112 -1.06 -0.34 0.79
C SER A 112 -2.27 0.58 1.00
N ASN A 113 -2.21 1.40 2.05
CA ASN A 113 -3.04 2.58 2.25
C ASN A 113 -2.21 3.88 1.99
N PRO A 114 -2.18 4.38 0.75
CA PRO A 114 -1.39 5.56 0.43
C PRO A 114 -2.03 6.84 0.99
N PRO A 115 -1.25 7.92 1.20
CA PRO A 115 -1.80 9.22 1.56
C PRO A 115 -2.86 9.67 0.56
N PHE A 116 -4.08 9.98 1.03
CA PHE A 116 -5.21 10.29 0.15
C PHE A 116 -4.96 11.49 -0.77
N SER A 117 -4.14 12.45 -0.34
CA SER A 117 -3.72 13.60 -1.14
C SER A 117 -2.84 13.23 -2.34
N LEU A 118 -2.15 12.09 -2.28
CA LEU A 118 -1.26 11.59 -3.34
C LEU A 118 -1.89 10.45 -4.15
N TRP A 119 -3.01 9.89 -3.69
CA TRP A 119 -3.68 8.72 -4.26
C TRP A 119 -3.83 8.81 -5.79
N ARG A 120 -4.38 9.93 -6.29
CA ARG A 120 -4.61 10.15 -7.73
C ARG A 120 -3.33 10.04 -8.56
N LYS A 121 -2.22 10.56 -8.04
CA LYS A 121 -0.92 10.57 -8.72
C LYS A 121 -0.25 9.19 -8.64
N ILE A 122 -0.36 8.51 -7.50
CA ILE A 122 0.12 7.13 -7.32
C ILE A 122 -0.61 6.20 -8.30
N PHE A 123 -1.94 6.27 -8.33
CA PHE A 123 -2.78 5.53 -9.25
C PHE A 123 -2.37 5.74 -10.71
N GLN A 124 -2.18 7.00 -11.13
CA GLN A 124 -1.75 7.31 -12.49
C GLN A 124 -0.42 6.59 -12.84
N ASN A 125 0.58 6.66 -11.96
CA ASN A 125 1.86 5.99 -12.18
C ASN A 125 1.71 4.47 -12.26
N LEU A 126 0.92 3.86 -11.37
CA LEU A 126 0.71 2.41 -11.37
C LEU A 126 0.04 1.95 -12.67
N MET A 127 -0.93 2.70 -13.18
CA MET A 127 -1.56 2.41 -14.47
C MET A 127 -0.58 2.59 -15.64
N GLU A 128 0.23 3.66 -15.64
CA GLU A 128 1.26 3.90 -16.67
C GLU A 128 2.36 2.84 -16.69
N TRP A 129 2.65 2.23 -15.55
CA TRP A 129 3.63 1.15 -15.41
C TRP A 129 3.05 -0.25 -15.55
N ASP A 130 1.74 -0.38 -15.85
CA ASP A 130 1.02 -1.66 -15.91
C ASP A 130 1.17 -2.51 -14.63
N MET A 131 1.23 -1.85 -13.47
CA MET A 131 1.42 -2.50 -12.19
C MET A 131 0.09 -3.04 -11.65
N LYS A 132 0.15 -4.21 -11.01
CA LYS A 132 -0.96 -4.69 -10.19
C LYS A 132 -1.00 -3.95 -8.87
N PHE A 133 -2.20 -3.68 -8.36
CA PHE A 133 -2.35 -3.01 -7.08
C PHE A 133 -3.63 -3.36 -6.32
N LEU A 134 -3.58 -3.20 -5.01
CA LEU A 134 -4.71 -3.18 -4.09
C LEU A 134 -4.50 -1.99 -3.14
N LEU A 135 -5.24 -0.91 -3.36
CA LEU A 135 -5.05 0.35 -2.63
C LEU A 135 -6.30 0.72 -1.84
N VAL A 136 -6.10 1.18 -0.60
CA VAL A 136 -7.16 1.86 0.14
C VAL A 136 -7.34 3.28 -0.42
N GLY A 137 -8.58 3.73 -0.54
CA GLY A 137 -8.91 5.11 -0.90
C GLY A 137 -10.24 5.54 -0.31
N CYS A 138 -10.43 6.85 -0.12
CA CYS A 138 -11.70 7.38 0.36
C CYS A 138 -12.83 7.22 -0.68
N ASN A 139 -14.08 7.38 -0.24
CA ASN A 139 -15.27 7.30 -1.11
C ASN A 139 -15.30 8.29 -2.30
N MET A 140 -14.44 9.31 -2.29
CA MET A 140 -14.36 10.33 -3.35
C MET A 140 -13.49 9.92 -4.54
N VAL A 141 -12.71 8.84 -4.43
CA VAL A 141 -11.78 8.39 -5.48
C VAL A 141 -12.45 8.20 -6.86
N PRO A 142 -13.66 7.61 -6.99
CA PRO A 142 -14.33 7.47 -8.29
C PRO A 142 -14.67 8.79 -8.96
N ALA A 143 -14.74 9.91 -8.22
CA ALA A 143 -15.01 11.22 -8.82
C ALA A 143 -13.77 11.81 -9.54
N TYR A 144 -12.59 11.21 -9.41
CA TYR A 144 -11.40 11.69 -10.10
C TYR A 144 -11.47 11.40 -11.60
N SER A 145 -11.14 12.41 -12.41
CA SER A 145 -11.34 12.36 -13.87
C SER A 145 -10.50 11.29 -14.59
N ASN A 146 -9.40 10.82 -13.99
CA ASN A 146 -8.56 9.74 -14.51
C ASN A 146 -8.88 8.37 -13.88
N VAL A 147 -9.82 8.30 -12.94
CA VAL A 147 -10.20 7.06 -12.25
C VAL A 147 -11.55 6.55 -12.76
N MET A 148 -12.53 7.44 -12.91
CA MET A 148 -13.85 7.04 -13.42
C MET A 148 -13.81 6.30 -14.78
N PRO A 149 -13.01 6.74 -15.78
CA PRO A 149 -12.92 6.03 -17.04
C PRO A 149 -12.41 4.59 -16.87
N GLU A 150 -11.42 4.37 -16.00
CA GLU A 150 -10.86 3.05 -15.73
C GLU A 150 -11.88 2.11 -15.08
N PHE A 151 -12.71 2.64 -14.17
CA PHE A 151 -13.85 1.91 -13.61
C PHE A 151 -14.88 1.54 -14.67
N MET A 152 -15.28 2.51 -15.51
CA MET A 152 -16.29 2.28 -16.56
C MET A 152 -15.82 1.28 -17.61
N ASN A 153 -14.52 1.25 -17.89
CA ASN A 153 -13.91 0.30 -18.82
C ASN A 153 -13.68 -1.09 -18.21
N GLY A 154 -13.88 -1.25 -16.89
CA GLY A 154 -13.65 -2.50 -16.17
C GLY A 154 -12.17 -2.82 -15.93
N ASN A 155 -11.28 -1.84 -16.09
CA ASN A 155 -9.84 -2.01 -15.84
C ASN A 155 -9.51 -2.05 -14.34
N ILE A 156 -10.39 -1.44 -13.53
CA ILE A 156 -10.30 -1.44 -12.07
C ILE A 156 -11.69 -1.68 -11.47
N HIS A 157 -11.72 -2.21 -10.26
CA HIS A 157 -12.96 -2.43 -9.50
C HIS A 157 -12.73 -2.20 -8.00
N LEU A 158 -13.84 -2.25 -7.24
CA LEU A 158 -13.79 -2.25 -5.80
C LEU A 158 -13.38 -3.64 -5.28
N GLY A 159 -12.72 -3.65 -4.13
CA GLY A 159 -12.47 -4.88 -3.38
C GLY A 159 -13.72 -5.44 -2.68
N PHE A 160 -13.51 -6.38 -1.77
CA PHE A 160 -14.58 -7.20 -1.17
C PHE A 160 -15.13 -6.63 0.14
N THR A 161 -14.32 -5.85 0.84
CA THR A 161 -14.65 -5.24 2.13
C THR A 161 -14.59 -3.71 2.06
N ASN A 162 -14.90 -3.04 3.16
CA ASN A 162 -14.79 -1.59 3.29
C ASN A 162 -14.17 -1.24 4.65
N ILE A 163 -13.49 -0.10 4.71
CA ILE A 163 -12.88 0.42 5.94
C ILE A 163 -13.69 1.63 6.38
N SER A 164 -14.24 1.59 7.59
CA SER A 164 -15.04 2.69 8.14
C SER A 164 -14.28 3.57 9.12
N GLU A 165 -13.14 3.12 9.62
CA GLU A 165 -12.35 3.82 10.63
C GLU A 165 -10.85 3.52 10.50
N PHE A 166 -10.03 4.52 10.85
CA PHE A 166 -8.57 4.43 10.83
C PHE A 166 -8.01 4.76 12.21
N ILE A 167 -6.86 4.19 12.55
CA ILE A 167 -6.11 4.53 13.74
C ILE A 167 -5.33 5.83 13.47
N THR A 168 -5.32 6.73 14.44
CA THR A 168 -4.47 7.93 14.47
C THR A 168 -3.77 8.00 15.82
N ASP A 169 -2.79 8.89 15.99
CA ASP A 169 -2.01 9.07 17.24
C ASP A 169 -2.85 9.20 18.52
N SER A 170 -4.11 9.64 18.39
CA SER A 170 -4.96 10.04 19.54
C SER A 170 -6.33 9.36 19.61
N SER A 171 -6.79 8.70 18.53
CA SER A 171 -8.15 8.16 18.43
C SER A 171 -8.37 7.31 17.19
N LEU A 172 -9.54 6.67 17.10
CA LEU A 172 -10.09 6.19 15.83
C LEU A 172 -10.74 7.36 15.07
N MET A 173 -10.44 7.50 13.78
CA MET A 173 -11.07 8.48 12.90
C MET A 173 -12.03 7.77 11.93
N PRO A 174 -13.33 8.07 11.96
CA PRO A 174 -14.28 7.49 11.03
C PRO A 174 -14.12 8.11 9.64
N ILE A 175 -13.75 7.30 8.65
CA ILE A 175 -13.64 7.70 7.25
C ILE A 175 -14.15 6.55 6.40
N ASN A 176 -15.18 6.80 5.60
CA ASN A 176 -15.69 5.78 4.68
C ASN A 176 -14.72 5.59 3.51
N SER A 177 -14.06 4.44 3.48
CA SER A 177 -13.02 4.10 2.52
C SER A 177 -13.26 2.70 1.95
N TYR A 178 -12.75 2.50 0.74
CA TYR A 178 -12.89 1.26 0.00
C TYR A 178 -11.53 0.82 -0.53
N TRP A 179 -11.46 -0.45 -0.90
CA TRP A 179 -10.36 -1.02 -1.65
C TRP A 179 -10.58 -0.80 -3.14
N TYR A 180 -9.53 -0.41 -3.85
CA TYR A 180 -9.49 -0.17 -5.29
C TYR A 180 -8.40 -1.05 -5.88
N THR A 181 -8.71 -1.83 -6.91
CA THR A 181 -7.78 -2.82 -7.42
C THR A 181 -7.99 -3.13 -8.91
N ASN A 182 -6.93 -3.65 -9.54
CA ASN A 182 -6.96 -4.31 -10.85
C ASN A 182 -6.51 -5.80 -10.76
N LEU A 183 -6.48 -6.36 -9.55
CA LEU A 183 -6.27 -7.78 -9.31
C LEU A 183 -7.49 -8.57 -9.81
N PRO A 184 -7.32 -9.79 -10.32
CA PRO A 184 -8.46 -10.58 -10.73
C PRO A 184 -9.40 -10.84 -9.55
N SER A 185 -10.69 -10.61 -9.74
CA SER A 185 -11.70 -11.11 -8.81
C SER A 185 -11.59 -12.64 -8.74
N PRO A 186 -11.68 -13.25 -7.54
CA PRO A 186 -11.79 -14.69 -7.44
C PRO A 186 -13.04 -15.14 -8.23
N PRO A 187 -12.98 -16.32 -8.86
CA PRO A 187 -14.13 -16.87 -9.55
C PRO A 187 -15.32 -16.93 -8.56
N PRO A 188 -16.56 -16.65 -9.03
CA PRO A 188 -17.73 -16.76 -8.16
C PRO A 188 -17.76 -18.16 -7.53
N LEU A 189 -18.07 -18.22 -6.23
CA LEU A 189 -18.23 -19.49 -5.53
C LEU A 189 -19.24 -20.36 -6.30
N SER A 190 -18.75 -21.48 -6.81
CA SER A 190 -19.52 -22.48 -7.56
C SER A 190 -20.54 -23.20 -6.69
#